data_AF-A0A955J5D1-F1
#
_entry.id   AF-A0A955J5D1-F1
#
_cell.length_a   1.000
_cell.length_b   1.000
_cell.length_c   1.000
_cell.angle_alpha   90.00
_cell.angle_beta   90.00
_cell.angle_gamma   90.00
#
_symmetry.space_group_name_H-M   'P 1'
#
loop_
_entity.id
_entity.type
_entity.pdbx_description
1 polymer ?
#
loop_
_entity_poly.entity_id
_entity_poly.type
_entity_poly.pdbx_seq_one_letter_code
_entity_poly.pdbx_strand_id
1 'polypeptide(L)' 'MDDFDCNADERLDEAIRAKTAAERLAIVDGMWRSARRMIWHHLQALHPEWSDARLDAEVARRLAGGAR' A
#
# COMPACT_ATOMS: atom_id res chain seq x y z
N MET A 1 10.73 1.99 -34.50
CA MET A 1 9.65 2.80 -33.93
C MET A 1 9.07 1.97 -32.82
N ASP A 2 9.63 2.20 -31.64
CA ASP A 2 9.13 1.89 -30.29
C ASP A 2 8.77 0.43 -29.94
N ASP A 3 9.83 -0.31 -29.62
CA ASP A 3 9.89 -1.63 -28.96
C ASP A 3 9.75 -1.45 -27.42
N PHE A 4 8.69 -0.78 -26.97
CA PHE A 4 8.36 -0.69 -25.54
C PHE A 4 7.53 -1.90 -25.15
N ASP A 5 8.13 -3.09 -25.16
CA ASP A 5 7.53 -4.26 -24.53
C ASP A 5 7.64 -4.09 -23.00
N CYS A 6 6.49 -3.84 -22.38
CA CYS A 6 6.26 -3.76 -20.95
C CYS A 6 6.28 -5.16 -20.35
N ASN A 7 7.37 -5.90 -20.56
CA ASN A 7 7.64 -7.10 -19.79
C ASN A 7 8.25 -6.63 -18.46
N ALA A 8 7.40 -6.40 -17.46
CA ALA A 8 7.87 -6.29 -16.09
C ALA A 8 8.70 -7.54 -15.79
N ASP A 9 10.01 -7.35 -15.66
CA ASP A 9 11.06 -8.37 -15.49
C ASP A 9 10.50 -9.75 -15.10
N GLU A 10 10.36 -10.66 -16.06
CA GLU A 10 9.86 -12.03 -15.87
C GLU A 10 10.45 -12.73 -14.63
N ARG A 11 11.70 -12.39 -14.28
CA ARG A 11 12.38 -12.93 -13.10
C ARG A 11 11.79 -12.42 -11.80
N LEU A 12 11.34 -11.16 -11.77
CA LEU A 12 10.62 -10.58 -10.63
C LEU A 12 9.28 -11.30 -10.45
N ASP A 13 8.58 -11.58 -11.54
CA ASP A 13 7.30 -12.27 -11.55
C ASP A 13 7.42 -13.70 -11.00
N GLU A 14 8.43 -14.46 -11.45
CA GLU A 14 8.75 -15.78 -10.91
C GLU A 14 9.16 -15.74 -9.43
N ALA A 15 9.98 -14.76 -9.04
CA ALA A 15 10.41 -14.59 -7.65
C ALA A 15 9.26 -14.22 -6.69
N ILE A 16 8.21 -13.55 -7.20
CA ILE A 16 6.97 -13.26 -6.47
C ILE A 16 6.07 -14.51 -6.42
N ARG A 17 5.98 -15.28 -7.52
CA ARG A 17 5.21 -16.54 -7.57
C ARG A 17 5.79 -17.63 -6.68
N ALA A 18 7.11 -17.67 -6.52
CA ALA A 18 7.81 -18.62 -5.66
C ALA A 18 7.64 -18.33 -4.15
N LYS A 19 7.09 -17.17 -3.77
CA LYS A 19 6.84 -16.83 -2.36
C LYS A 19 5.82 -17.79 -1.75
N THR A 20 6.12 -18.29 -0.56
CA THR A 20 5.16 -19.02 0.26
C THR A 20 3.97 -18.15 0.62
N ALA A 21 2.84 -18.77 0.99
CA ALA A 21 1.67 -18.04 1.46
C ALA A 21 2.00 -17.12 2.66
N ALA A 22 2.86 -17.57 3.57
CA ALA A 22 3.29 -16.79 4.73
C ALA A 22 4.10 -15.54 4.33
N GLU A 23 5.03 -15.66 3.39
CA GLU A 23 5.82 -14.53 2.90
C GLU A 23 4.95 -13.52 2.15
N ARG A 24 3.99 -13.98 1.36
CA ARG A 24 3.02 -13.10 0.67
C ARG A 24 2.21 -12.30 1.68
N LEU A 25 1.73 -12.94 2.75
CA LEU A 25 1.00 -12.26 3.83
C LEU A 25 1.88 -11.25 4.56
N ALA A 26 3.14 -11.60 4.86
CA ALA A 26 4.08 -10.68 5.50
C ALA A 26 4.36 -9.44 4.64
N ILE A 27 4.51 -9.63 3.32
CA ILE A 27 4.68 -8.53 2.36
C ILE A 27 3.44 -7.62 2.37
N VAL A 28 2.25 -8.20 2.23
CA VAL A 28 1.00 -7.42 2.19
C VAL A 28 0.76 -6.69 3.52
N ASP A 29 0.99 -7.32 4.68
CA ASP A 29 0.91 -6.67 5.99
C ASP A 29 1.90 -5.51 6.10
N GLY A 30 3.14 -5.69 5.67
CA GLY A 30 4.15 -4.64 5.62
C GLY A 30 3.75 -3.46 4.74
N MET A 31 3.23 -3.73 3.54
CA MET A 31 2.73 -2.71 2.62
C MET A 31 1.54 -1.96 3.23
N TRP A 32 0.59 -2.68 3.83
CA TRP A 32 -0.58 -2.08 4.49
C TRP A 32 -0.20 -1.15 5.64
N ARG A 33 0.69 -1.61 6.54
CA ARG A 33 1.18 -0.79 7.67
C ARG A 33 1.91 0.46 7.19
N SER A 34 2.70 0.34 6.13
CA SER A 34 3.46 1.46 5.56
C SER A 34 2.51 2.49 4.94
N ALA A 35 1.56 2.05 4.12
CA ALA A 35 0.55 2.92 3.53
C ALA A 35 -0.29 3.64 4.60
N ARG A 36 -0.73 2.92 5.64
CA ARG A 36 -1.44 3.51 6.78
C ARG A 36 -0.64 4.64 7.42
N ARG A 37 0.63 4.40 7.71
CA ARG A 37 1.51 5.39 8.36
C ARG A 37 1.72 6.63 7.49
N MET A 38 1.97 6.43 6.19
CA MET A 38 2.16 7.53 5.25
C MET A 38 0.93 8.43 5.16
N ILE A 39 -0.26 7.85 4.99
CA ILE A 39 -1.51 8.61 4.89
C ILE A 39 -1.79 9.35 6.19
N TRP A 40 -1.57 8.70 7.34
CA TRP A 40 -1.81 9.31 8.65
C TRP A 40 -0.95 10.56 8.86
N HIS A 41 0.38 10.47 8.63
CA HIS A 41 1.26 11.63 8.78
C HIS A 41 0.97 12.73 7.75
N HIS A 42 0.63 12.35 6.53
CA HIS A 42 0.24 13.31 5.51
C HIS A 42 -1.02 14.09 5.92
N LEU A 43 -2.04 13.41 6.44
CA LEU A 43 -3.25 14.04 6.93
C LEU A 43 -3.01 14.89 8.18
N GLN A 44 -2.17 14.42 9.11
CA GLN A 44 -1.79 15.19 10.29
C GLN A 44 -1.10 16.52 9.90
N ALA A 45 -0.24 16.48 8.87
CA ALA A 45 0.45 17.68 8.39
C ALA A 45 -0.49 18.67 7.69
N LEU A 46 -1.50 18.17 6.96
CA LEU A 46 -2.48 19.02 6.27
C LEU A 46 -3.59 19.54 7.20
N HIS A 47 -3.93 18.78 8.23
CA HIS A 47 -5.03 19.04 9.15
C HIS A 47 -4.56 18.91 10.61
N PRO A 48 -3.68 19.81 11.09
CA PRO A 48 -3.19 19.77 12.47
C PRO A 48 -4.31 19.97 13.51
N GLU A 49 -5.47 20.48 13.10
CA GLU A 49 -6.66 20.67 13.93
C GLU A 49 -7.48 19.38 14.12
N TRP A 50 -7.20 18.31 13.36
CA TRP A 50 -7.94 17.06 13.48
C TRP A 50 -7.47 16.24 14.68
N SER A 51 -8.43 15.60 15.35
CA SER A 51 -8.13 14.60 16.37
C SER A 51 -7.60 13.30 15.76
N ASP A 52 -6.82 12.56 16.54
CA ASP A 52 -6.29 11.24 16.13
C ASP A 52 -7.40 10.28 15.69
N ALA A 53 -8.55 10.29 16.38
CA ALA A 53 -9.70 9.48 16.03
C ALA A 53 -10.27 9.82 14.62
N ARG A 54 -10.27 11.10 14.25
CA ARG A 54 -10.71 11.55 12.93
C ARG A 54 -9.68 11.19 11.86
N LEU A 55 -8.39 11.33 12.16
CA LEU A 55 -7.31 10.90 11.28
C LEU A 55 -7.40 9.39 11.00
N ASP A 56 -7.57 8.56 12.03
CA ASP A 56 -7.69 7.11 11.88
C ASP A 56 -8.91 6.70 11.04
N ALA A 57 -10.07 7.34 11.26
CA ALA A 57 -11.27 7.08 10.47
C ALA A 57 -11.07 7.40 8.98
N GLU A 58 -10.41 8.53 8.67
CA GLU A 58 -10.15 8.93 7.29
C GLU A 58 -9.07 8.07 6.62
N VAL A 59 -8.03 7.66 7.36
CA VAL A 59 -7.02 6.71 6.87
C VAL A 59 -7.67 5.37 6.54
N ALA A 60 -8.52 4.85 7.43
CA ALA A 60 -9.27 3.62 7.19
C ALA A 60 -10.16 3.73 5.96
N ARG A 61 -10.88 4.85 5.80
CA ARG A 61 -11.71 5.12 4.61
C ARG A 61 -10.91 5.12 3.32
N ARG A 62 -9.71 5.71 3.31
CA ARG A 62 -8.83 5.79 2.13
C ARG A 62 -8.19 4.45 1.78
N LEU A 63 -7.75 3.70 2.78
CA LEU A 63 -7.21 2.35 2.58
C LEU A 63 -8.29 1.34 2.14
N ALA A 64 -9.50 1.45 2.70
CA ALA A 64 -10.65 0.63 2.32
C ALA A 64 -11.25 1.02 0.95
N GLY A 65 -10.85 2.16 0.37
CA GLY A 65 -11.31 2.64 -0.94
C GLY A 65 -10.98 1.76 -2.14
N GLY A 66 -10.30 0.63 -1.93
CA GLY A 66 -10.06 -0.43 -2.93
C GLY A 66 -10.97 -1.65 -2.83
N ALA A 67 -11.88 -1.73 -1.85
CA ALA A 67 -12.83 -2.84 -1.71
C ALA A 67 -14.26 -2.34 -1.98
N ARG A 68 -14.67 -2.42 -3.25
CA ARG A 68 -16.06 -2.51 -3.67
C ARG A 68 -16.21 -3.71 -4.59
#